data_AF-A0A1I3EAE6-F1
#
_entry.id   AF-A0A1I3EAE6-F1
#
_cell.length_a   1.000
_cell.length_b   1.000
_cell.length_c   1.000
_cell.angle_alpha   90.00
_cell.angle_beta   90.00
_cell.angle_gamma   90.00
#
_symmetry.space_group_name_H-M   'P 1'
#
loop_
_entity.id
_entity.type
_entity.pdbx_description
1 polymer ?
#
loop_
_entity_poly.entity_id
_entity_poly.type
_entity_poly.pdbx_seq_one_letter_code
_entity_poly.pdbx_strand_id
1 'polypeptide(L)'
;MADFTINANGFGSFYENVGNNGTDDTVTVNIGSGFSGTITVDSQPGDNEQDDTIVNLPDGWRLQVVNLSEDDSENPSFKDWSYEVLNADGQSVGTLSIRSNNIQGAPCFCAGTMIETPEGPVAVETLMPGDLVVTRDHGPQALRWIGGTRLSTHHLLRAPHLRPIRIRAGALGAGVPATDLLVSPQHRVLVRSTIAQRMFDAPEVLVAAKQLLMLDGIDIAADLDRVDYFHLLFDRHEVVISNGAETESLYAGPEALHSLGRVEMEEIFALAPALRDPGFRPQEARPLPSGRKARKLAMRHIQHQRPLVMANMH
;
A
#
# COMPACT_ATOMS: atom_id res chain seq x y z
N MET A 1 -12.32 -15.64 -6.31
CA MET A 1 -12.56 -14.44 -7.11
C MET A 1 -13.87 -14.58 -7.81
N ALA A 2 -14.93 -14.38 -7.02
CA ALA A 2 -16.20 -13.93 -7.52
C ALA A 2 -16.24 -12.39 -7.44
N ASP A 3 -16.86 -11.78 -8.45
CA ASP A 3 -16.99 -10.34 -8.56
C ASP A 3 -18.43 -9.95 -8.25
N PHE A 4 -18.61 -9.03 -7.31
CA PHE A 4 -19.90 -8.48 -6.91
C PHE A 4 -19.99 -7.01 -7.29
N THR A 5 -21.19 -6.52 -7.58
CA THR A 5 -21.39 -5.11 -7.97
C THR A 5 -22.63 -4.51 -7.33
N ILE A 6 -22.43 -3.49 -6.51
CA ILE A 6 -23.48 -2.59 -6.02
C ILE A 6 -23.57 -1.39 -6.96
N ASN A 7 -24.72 -1.15 -7.57
CA ASN A 7 -24.99 0.07 -8.33
C ASN A 7 -25.95 0.97 -7.55
N ALA A 8 -25.40 1.91 -6.78
CA ALA A 8 -26.14 2.83 -5.94
C ALA A 8 -26.42 4.14 -6.69
N ASN A 9 -27.48 4.18 -7.50
CA ASN A 9 -27.86 5.36 -8.29
C ASN A 9 -29.31 5.81 -8.03
N GLY A 10 -29.63 6.05 -6.77
CA GLY A 10 -30.95 6.51 -6.33
C GLY A 10 -31.06 6.56 -4.81
N PHE A 11 -32.27 6.82 -4.32
CA PHE A 11 -32.57 6.77 -2.90
C PHE A 11 -32.76 5.34 -2.42
N GLY A 12 -32.04 4.92 -1.38
CA GLY A 12 -32.28 3.61 -0.76
C GLY A 12 -31.13 3.07 0.09
N SER A 13 -31.28 1.79 0.46
CA SER A 13 -30.25 1.03 1.15
C SER A 13 -29.72 -0.07 0.22
N PHE A 14 -28.40 -0.14 0.11
CA PHE A 14 -27.68 -1.09 -0.72
C PHE A 14 -26.80 -1.95 0.18
N TYR A 15 -26.84 -3.26 0.00
CA TYR A 15 -26.14 -4.20 0.86
C TYR A 15 -25.58 -5.35 0.03
N GLU A 16 -24.33 -5.70 0.30
CA GLU A 16 -23.70 -6.91 -0.22
C GLU A 16 -22.98 -7.63 0.92
N ASN A 17 -23.16 -8.94 1.03
CA ASN A 17 -22.39 -9.79 1.93
C ASN A 17 -21.60 -10.78 1.10
N VAL A 18 -20.29 -10.71 1.20
CA VAL A 18 -19.37 -11.59 0.48
C VAL A 18 -18.51 -12.44 1.40
N GLY A 19 -18.62 -12.26 2.73
CA GLY A 19 -17.83 -13.05 3.67
C GLY A 19 -18.31 -14.50 3.81
N ASN A 20 -17.41 -15.37 4.30
CA ASN A 20 -17.66 -16.77 4.62
C ASN A 20 -18.03 -17.67 3.42
N ASN A 21 -17.60 -17.33 2.20
CA ASN A 21 -18.07 -18.01 1.00
C ASN A 21 -17.05 -18.95 0.35
N GLY A 22 -15.83 -19.01 0.85
CA GLY A 22 -14.82 -19.95 0.33
C GLY A 22 -13.92 -19.36 -0.76
N THR A 23 -14.11 -18.09 -1.13
CA THR A 23 -13.45 -17.45 -2.28
C THR A 23 -12.99 -16.02 -1.98
N ASP A 24 -11.71 -15.69 -2.29
CA ASP A 24 -11.23 -14.30 -2.30
C ASP A 24 -12.07 -13.45 -3.26
N ASP A 25 -12.78 -12.42 -2.80
CA ASP A 25 -13.75 -11.69 -3.63
C ASP A 25 -13.46 -10.22 -3.84
N THR A 26 -14.10 -9.64 -4.86
CA THR A 26 -14.06 -8.20 -5.12
C THR A 26 -15.46 -7.64 -5.19
N VAL A 27 -15.77 -6.67 -4.34
CA VAL A 27 -17.03 -5.92 -4.35
C VAL A 27 -16.79 -4.55 -4.99
N THR A 28 -17.43 -4.28 -6.13
CA THR A 28 -17.41 -2.96 -6.76
C THR A 28 -18.67 -2.17 -6.38
N VAL A 29 -18.51 -1.05 -5.72
CA VAL A 29 -19.59 -0.12 -5.34
C VAL A 29 -19.56 1.08 -6.28
N ASN A 30 -20.51 1.15 -7.20
CA ASN A 30 -20.72 2.30 -8.09
C ASN A 30 -21.74 3.26 -7.49
N ILE A 31 -21.26 4.37 -6.93
CA ILE A 31 -22.11 5.45 -6.43
C ILE A 31 -22.40 6.41 -7.60
N GLY A 32 -23.68 6.55 -7.95
CA GLY A 32 -24.15 7.48 -8.97
C GLY A 32 -24.49 8.85 -8.38
N SER A 33 -24.55 9.88 -9.24
CA SER A 33 -24.87 11.25 -8.81
C SER A 33 -26.28 11.41 -8.23
N GLY A 34 -27.16 10.43 -8.44
CA GLY A 34 -28.49 10.36 -7.82
C GLY A 34 -28.53 9.64 -6.46
N PHE A 35 -27.39 9.19 -5.95
CA PHE A 35 -27.34 8.44 -4.69
C PHE A 35 -27.80 9.29 -3.51
N SER A 36 -28.69 8.70 -2.71
CA SER A 36 -28.89 9.12 -1.33
C SER A 36 -29.30 7.93 -0.45
N GLY A 37 -28.73 7.81 0.74
CA GLY A 37 -29.07 6.72 1.66
C GLY A 37 -27.84 5.99 2.19
N THR A 38 -27.89 4.66 2.26
CA THR A 38 -26.89 3.86 2.98
C THR A 38 -26.35 2.76 2.10
N ILE A 39 -25.03 2.58 2.08
CA ILE A 39 -24.37 1.44 1.46
C ILE A 39 -23.64 0.65 2.54
N THR A 40 -23.79 -0.66 2.54
CA THR A 40 -23.07 -1.55 3.44
C THR A 40 -22.44 -2.68 2.64
N VAL A 41 -21.13 -2.85 2.78
CA VAL A 41 -20.39 -4.02 2.28
C VAL A 41 -19.91 -4.80 3.50
N ASP A 42 -20.32 -6.06 3.59
CA ASP A 42 -19.93 -6.96 4.68
C ASP A 42 -19.09 -8.12 4.12
N SER A 43 -17.78 -7.97 4.21
CA SER A 43 -16.79 -9.01 3.93
C SER A 43 -16.34 -9.62 5.26
N GLN A 44 -17.22 -10.42 5.86
CA GLN A 44 -16.94 -11.04 7.16
C GLN A 44 -15.63 -11.85 7.11
N PRO A 45 -14.71 -11.64 8.07
CA PRO A 45 -13.44 -12.36 8.10
C PRO A 45 -13.63 -13.78 8.67
N GLY A 46 -13.82 -14.81 7.85
CA GLY A 46 -14.12 -16.11 8.44
C GLY A 46 -13.75 -17.35 7.66
N ASP A 47 -12.57 -17.40 7.04
CA ASP A 47 -12.14 -18.58 6.26
C ASP A 47 -10.72 -18.45 5.70
N ASN A 48 -9.95 -17.45 6.16
CA ASN A 48 -8.61 -17.15 5.66
C ASN A 48 -8.61 -16.54 4.24
N GLU A 49 -9.71 -15.91 3.82
CA GLU A 49 -9.88 -15.17 2.55
C GLU A 49 -9.46 -13.69 2.64
N GLN A 50 -9.20 -13.10 1.47
CA GLN A 50 -8.96 -11.69 1.27
C GLN A 50 -10.02 -11.12 0.33
N ASP A 51 -10.82 -10.18 0.86
CA ASP A 51 -11.90 -9.54 0.13
C ASP A 51 -11.62 -8.05 -0.04
N ASP A 52 -11.63 -7.62 -1.29
CA ASP A 52 -11.39 -6.24 -1.69
C ASP A 52 -12.71 -5.51 -1.94
N THR A 53 -12.78 -4.23 -1.55
CA THR A 53 -13.91 -3.36 -1.88
C THR A 53 -13.43 -2.16 -2.70
N ILE A 54 -13.93 -2.03 -3.92
CA ILE A 54 -13.71 -0.91 -4.83
C ILE A 54 -14.88 0.04 -4.71
N VAL A 55 -14.65 1.35 -4.56
CA VAL A 55 -15.72 2.35 -4.50
C VAL A 55 -15.50 3.41 -5.58
N ASN A 56 -16.43 3.49 -6.51
CA ASN A 56 -16.46 4.48 -7.58
C ASN A 56 -17.43 5.62 -7.20
N LEU A 57 -16.96 6.85 -7.29
CA LEU A 57 -17.71 8.06 -6.95
C LEU A 57 -17.92 8.95 -8.20
N PRO A 58 -18.99 9.75 -8.24
CA PRO A 58 -19.13 10.80 -9.24
C PRO A 58 -18.05 11.89 -9.10
N ASP A 59 -17.81 12.62 -10.18
CA ASP A 59 -16.86 13.75 -10.21
C ASP A 59 -17.15 14.76 -9.07
N GLY A 60 -16.11 15.10 -8.30
CA GLY A 60 -16.20 16.05 -7.18
C GLY A 60 -16.76 15.48 -5.88
N TRP A 61 -17.32 14.27 -5.88
CA TRP A 61 -17.80 13.61 -4.65
C TRP A 61 -16.63 13.05 -3.85
N ARG A 62 -16.80 12.94 -2.52
CA ARG A 62 -15.77 12.42 -1.62
C ARG A 62 -16.36 11.62 -0.47
N LEU A 63 -15.59 10.68 0.04
CA LEU A 63 -15.88 9.98 1.29
C LEU A 63 -15.19 10.69 2.46
N GLN A 64 -15.96 11.04 3.48
CA GLN A 64 -15.44 11.55 4.74
C GLN A 64 -15.54 10.47 5.81
N VAL A 65 -14.41 10.03 6.35
CA VAL A 65 -14.38 9.01 7.43
C VAL A 65 -15.12 9.54 8.67
N VAL A 66 -16.07 8.75 9.17
CA VAL A 66 -16.87 8.99 10.40
C VAL A 66 -16.46 8.04 11.52
N ASN A 67 -16.22 6.75 11.22
CA ASN A 67 -15.80 5.76 12.20
C ASN A 67 -14.73 4.81 11.61
N LEU A 68 -13.79 4.40 12.44
CA LEU A 68 -12.78 3.38 12.18
C LEU A 68 -12.70 2.48 13.41
N SER A 69 -13.14 1.23 13.33
CA SER A 69 -12.84 0.22 14.33
C SER A 69 -12.05 -0.92 13.71
N GLU A 70 -10.96 -1.30 14.36
CA GLU A 70 -10.15 -2.46 14.01
C GLU A 70 -10.32 -3.50 15.11
N ASP A 71 -10.67 -4.73 14.74
CA ASP A 71 -10.73 -5.85 15.67
C ASP A 71 -9.58 -6.83 15.37
N ASP A 72 -8.61 -6.87 16.28
CA ASP A 72 -7.46 -7.76 16.25
C ASP A 72 -7.74 -9.13 16.92
N SER A 73 -8.94 -9.34 17.48
CA SER A 73 -9.30 -10.54 18.22
C SER A 73 -9.73 -11.71 17.33
N GLU A 74 -10.16 -11.43 16.10
CA GLU A 74 -10.55 -12.43 15.10
C GLU A 74 -9.48 -12.62 14.01
N ASN A 75 -9.45 -13.79 13.37
CA ASN A 75 -8.45 -14.13 12.36
C ASN A 75 -9.15 -14.63 11.07
N PRO A 76 -9.14 -13.84 9.97
CA PRO A 76 -8.41 -12.57 9.81
C PRO A 76 -8.98 -11.41 10.65
N SER A 77 -8.13 -10.43 11.01
CA SER A 77 -8.57 -9.18 11.65
C SER A 77 -9.41 -8.38 10.65
N PHE A 78 -10.52 -7.77 11.09
CA PHE A 78 -11.33 -6.92 10.22
C PHE A 78 -11.25 -5.45 10.59
N LYS A 79 -11.58 -4.62 9.60
CA LYS A 79 -11.79 -3.20 9.77
C LYS A 79 -13.24 -2.88 9.46
N ASP A 80 -13.91 -2.19 10.37
CA ASP A 80 -15.25 -1.63 10.16
C ASP A 80 -15.09 -0.12 9.98
N TRP A 81 -15.22 0.33 8.74
CA TRP A 81 -15.02 1.71 8.34
C TRP A 81 -16.35 2.30 7.92
N SER A 82 -16.72 3.40 8.58
CA SER A 82 -17.92 4.14 8.23
C SER A 82 -17.53 5.49 7.64
N TYR A 83 -18.12 5.81 6.50
CA TYR A 83 -17.94 7.04 5.77
C TYR A 83 -19.26 7.78 5.63
N GLU A 84 -19.17 9.10 5.62
CA GLU A 84 -20.15 9.99 5.06
C GLU A 84 -19.83 10.22 3.58
N VAL A 85 -20.83 10.08 2.71
CA VAL A 85 -20.70 10.35 1.28
C VAL A 85 -21.09 11.80 1.04
N LEU A 86 -20.14 12.60 0.57
CA LEU A 86 -20.34 14.02 0.28
C LEU A 86 -20.39 14.24 -1.23
N ASN A 87 -21.36 15.04 -1.68
CA ASN A 87 -21.43 15.47 -3.07
C ASN A 87 -20.36 16.55 -3.39
N ALA A 88 -20.34 17.00 -4.65
CA ALA A 88 -19.41 18.04 -5.13
C ALA A 88 -19.52 19.38 -4.38
N ASP A 89 -20.70 19.68 -3.82
CA ASP A 89 -20.94 20.87 -3.01
C ASP A 89 -20.56 20.68 -1.52
N GLY A 90 -20.03 19.51 -1.17
CA GLY A 90 -19.66 19.14 0.20
C GLY A 90 -20.84 18.79 1.10
N GLN A 91 -22.03 18.56 0.53
CA GLN A 91 -23.22 18.16 1.27
C GLN A 91 -23.26 16.64 1.47
N SER A 92 -23.65 16.21 2.66
CA SER A 92 -23.90 14.80 2.96
C SER A 92 -25.12 14.29 2.21
N VAL A 93 -24.92 13.25 1.41
CA VAL A 93 -25.98 12.58 0.64
C VAL A 93 -26.26 11.18 1.15
N GLY A 94 -25.36 10.59 1.94
CA GLY A 94 -25.53 9.25 2.48
C GLY A 94 -24.34 8.76 3.29
N THR A 95 -24.37 7.47 3.62
CA THR A 95 -23.29 6.79 4.33
C THR A 95 -22.83 5.55 3.58
N LEU A 96 -21.57 5.17 3.81
CA LEU A 96 -20.98 3.94 3.32
C LEU A 96 -20.28 3.25 4.49
N SER A 97 -20.69 2.03 4.80
CA SER A 97 -20.04 1.15 5.77
C SER A 97 -19.34 0.03 5.02
N ILE A 98 -18.03 -0.11 5.22
CA ILE A 98 -17.23 -1.19 4.67
C ILE A 98 -16.68 -1.98 5.84
N ARG A 99 -17.09 -3.23 5.97
CA ARG A 99 -16.40 -4.21 6.78
C ARG A 99 -15.50 -5.02 5.84
N SER A 100 -14.21 -4.73 5.84
CA SER A 100 -13.21 -5.44 5.02
C SER A 100 -11.94 -5.67 5.83
N ASN A 101 -11.20 -6.73 5.50
CA ASN A 101 -9.89 -7.01 6.08
C ASN A 101 -8.74 -6.28 5.36
N ASN A 102 -9.02 -5.53 4.27
CA ASN A 102 -8.00 -4.90 3.45
C ASN A 102 -8.40 -3.54 2.85
N ILE A 103 -7.95 -2.44 3.46
CA ILE A 103 -7.89 -1.14 2.75
C ILE A 103 -6.48 -0.58 2.97
N GLN A 104 -5.68 -0.63 1.91
CA GLN A 104 -4.25 -0.29 1.93
C GLN A 104 -4.02 1.08 1.26
N GLY A 105 -3.09 1.86 1.81
CA GLY A 105 -2.47 2.95 1.07
C GLY A 105 -1.37 2.41 0.17
N ALA A 106 -1.18 2.99 -1.01
CA ALA A 106 -0.08 2.66 -1.91
C ALA A 106 1.28 2.82 -1.21
N PRO A 107 2.31 2.07 -1.65
CA PRO A 107 3.67 2.20 -1.12
C PRO A 107 4.23 3.59 -1.43
N CYS A 108 4.70 4.33 -0.41
CA CYS A 108 5.29 5.66 -0.58
C CYS A 108 6.60 5.82 0.20
N PHE A 109 7.51 6.63 -0.33
CA PHE A 109 8.67 7.18 0.35
C PHE A 109 8.32 8.48 1.07
N CYS A 110 8.96 8.80 2.20
CA CYS A 110 8.84 10.14 2.80
C CYS A 110 9.82 11.12 2.16
N ALA A 111 9.49 12.42 2.15
CA ALA A 111 10.42 13.50 1.84
C ALA A 111 11.76 13.35 2.59
N GLY A 112 12.86 13.70 1.93
CA GLY A 112 14.22 13.53 2.43
C GLY A 112 14.79 12.11 2.24
N THR A 113 14.01 11.17 1.69
CA THR A 113 14.55 9.88 1.25
C THR A 113 15.45 10.10 0.03
N MET A 114 16.70 9.66 0.12
CA MET A 114 17.69 9.71 -0.95
C MET A 114 17.57 8.47 -1.83
N ILE A 115 17.27 8.67 -3.11
CA ILE A 115 17.13 7.63 -4.12
C ILE A 115 18.40 7.60 -4.97
N GLU A 116 18.99 6.42 -5.14
CA GLU A 116 20.21 6.26 -5.93
C GLU A 116 19.96 6.55 -7.42
N THR A 117 20.75 7.45 -7.99
CA THR A 117 20.77 7.74 -9.43
C THR A 117 22.19 7.51 -9.98
N PRO A 118 22.39 7.42 -11.30
CA PRO A 118 23.73 7.26 -11.88
C PRO A 118 24.74 8.36 -11.49
N GLU A 119 24.25 9.55 -11.15
CA GLU A 119 25.06 10.72 -10.76
C GLU A 119 25.21 10.84 -9.23
N GLY A 120 24.63 9.91 -8.48
CA GLY A 120 24.62 9.86 -7.02
C GLY A 120 23.21 9.94 -6.42
N PRO A 121 23.08 9.88 -5.09
CA PRO A 121 21.78 9.93 -4.43
C PRO A 121 21.09 11.29 -4.59
N VAL A 122 19.81 11.29 -4.96
CA VAL A 122 18.95 12.48 -5.13
C VAL A 122 17.74 12.36 -4.20
N ALA A 123 17.30 13.48 -3.60
CA ALA A 123 16.12 13.47 -2.73
C ALA A 123 14.85 13.17 -3.54
N VAL A 124 13.99 12.30 -3.02
CA VAL A 124 12.80 11.80 -3.73
C VAL A 124 11.88 12.93 -4.17
N GLU A 125 11.74 13.98 -3.37
CA GLU A 125 10.90 15.15 -3.67
C GLU A 125 11.43 16.04 -4.81
N THR A 126 12.67 15.83 -5.25
CA THR A 126 13.29 16.58 -6.35
C THR A 126 13.33 15.81 -7.67
N LEU A 127 12.99 14.52 -7.66
CA LEU A 127 12.92 13.71 -8.87
C LEU A 127 11.77 14.17 -9.77
N MET A 128 11.99 14.05 -11.08
CA MET A 128 11.01 14.36 -12.11
C MET A 128 10.86 13.19 -13.09
N PRO A 129 9.70 13.07 -13.75
CA PRO A 129 9.54 12.11 -14.85
C PRO A 129 10.65 12.30 -15.90
N GLY A 130 11.28 11.20 -16.30
CA GLY A 130 12.43 11.17 -17.21
C GLY A 130 13.78 10.99 -16.51
N ASP A 131 13.88 11.30 -15.21
CA ASP A 131 15.12 11.09 -14.45
C ASP A 131 15.48 9.60 -14.38
N LEU A 132 16.78 9.29 -14.45
CA LEU A 132 17.27 7.92 -14.35
C LEU A 132 17.49 7.54 -12.89
N VAL A 133 16.82 6.48 -12.44
CA VAL A 133 16.98 5.89 -11.11
C VAL A 133 17.67 4.54 -11.24
N VAL A 134 18.67 4.27 -10.39
CA VAL A 134 19.34 2.97 -10.36
C VAL A 134 18.37 1.91 -9.84
N THR A 135 18.11 0.89 -10.64
CA THR A 135 17.33 -0.28 -10.23
C THR A 135 18.21 -1.52 -10.15
N ARG A 136 17.80 -2.48 -9.32
CA ARG A 136 18.58 -3.70 -9.03
C ARG A 136 18.76 -4.58 -10.26
N ASP A 137 17.70 -4.81 -11.01
CA ASP A 137 17.65 -5.86 -12.02
C ASP A 137 17.91 -5.34 -13.44
N HIS A 138 17.59 -4.06 -13.70
CA HIS A 138 17.57 -3.51 -15.05
C HIS A 138 18.50 -2.30 -15.23
N GLY A 139 19.39 -2.04 -14.27
CA GLY A 139 20.27 -0.88 -14.29
C GLY A 139 19.48 0.44 -14.17
N PRO A 140 20.00 1.57 -14.66
CA PRO A 140 19.29 2.84 -14.60
C PRO A 140 18.01 2.82 -15.45
N GLN A 141 16.85 3.05 -14.83
CA GLN A 141 15.55 3.12 -15.49
C GLN A 141 14.96 4.54 -15.40
N ALA A 142 14.29 4.97 -16.46
CA ALA A 142 13.65 6.28 -16.49
C ALA A 142 12.36 6.27 -15.66
N LEU A 143 12.27 7.19 -14.71
CA LEU A 143 11.08 7.42 -13.92
C LEU A 143 9.92 7.84 -14.84
N ARG A 144 8.82 7.11 -14.83
CA ARG A 144 7.66 7.42 -15.67
C ARG A 144 6.72 8.42 -15.03
N TRP A 145 6.56 8.30 -13.72
CA TRP A 145 5.68 9.16 -12.96
C TRP A 145 6.13 9.25 -11.51
N ILE A 146 5.87 10.41 -10.91
CA ILE A 146 6.02 10.65 -9.48
C ILE A 146 4.77 11.35 -8.95
N GLY A 147 4.11 10.71 -7.99
CA GLY A 147 2.95 11.27 -7.30
C GLY A 147 3.29 11.63 -5.86
N GLY A 148 2.64 12.67 -5.34
CA GLY A 148 2.90 13.16 -3.99
C GLY A 148 1.63 13.39 -3.17
N THR A 149 1.60 12.95 -1.91
CA THR A 149 0.51 13.24 -0.97
C THR A 149 1.05 13.87 0.30
N ARG A 150 0.38 14.90 0.80
CA ARG A 150 0.77 15.61 2.03
C ARG A 150 -0.23 15.35 3.16
N LEU A 151 0.27 14.80 4.26
CA LEU A 151 -0.50 14.55 5.48
C LEU A 151 -0.14 15.57 6.56
N SER A 152 -1.11 16.39 6.96
CA SER A 152 -0.98 17.32 8.08
C SER A 152 -1.08 16.60 9.43
N THR A 153 -0.77 17.30 10.52
CA THR A 153 -0.93 16.78 11.89
C THR A 153 -2.36 16.30 12.15
N HIS A 154 -3.34 17.06 11.68
CA HIS A 154 -4.75 16.68 11.79
C HIS A 154 -5.06 15.38 11.04
N HIS A 155 -4.49 15.18 9.85
CA HIS A 155 -4.64 13.90 9.12
C HIS A 155 -4.03 12.74 9.91
N LEU A 156 -2.82 12.90 10.44
CA LEU A 156 -2.11 11.85 11.19
C LEU A 156 -2.73 11.54 12.56
N LEU A 157 -3.43 12.50 13.17
CA LEU A 157 -4.21 12.28 14.39
C LEU A 157 -5.50 11.50 14.10
N ARG A 158 -6.19 11.79 13.00
CA ARG A 158 -7.43 11.09 12.61
C ARG A 158 -7.17 9.71 12.00
N ALA A 159 -6.03 9.52 11.36
CA ALA A 159 -5.62 8.26 10.76
C ALA A 159 -4.18 7.88 11.17
N PRO A 160 -3.97 7.46 12.45
CA PRO A 160 -2.63 7.11 12.95
C PRO A 160 -1.98 5.96 12.18
N HIS A 161 -2.78 5.09 11.57
CA HIS A 161 -2.31 3.99 10.72
C HIS A 161 -1.63 4.47 9.41
N LEU A 162 -1.69 5.75 9.08
CA LEU A 162 -0.95 6.37 7.96
C LEU A 162 0.42 6.92 8.38
N ARG A 163 0.78 6.83 9.67
CA ARG A 163 2.10 7.26 10.14
C ARG A 163 3.20 6.40 9.51
N PRO A 164 4.35 6.99 9.15
CA PRO A 164 5.44 6.25 8.55
C PRO A 164 6.00 5.19 9.49
N ILE A 165 6.59 4.16 8.89
CA ILE A 165 7.51 3.26 9.57
C ILE A 165 8.91 3.83 9.39
N ARG A 166 9.60 4.00 10.52
CA ARG A 166 11.02 4.32 10.58
C ARG A 166 11.81 3.02 10.64
N ILE A 167 12.73 2.86 9.71
CA ILE A 167 13.74 1.80 9.69
C ILE A 167 15.07 2.48 9.96
N ARG A 168 15.62 2.30 11.17
CA ARG A 168 16.87 2.94 11.58
C ARG A 168 18.06 2.44 10.76
N ALA A 169 19.08 3.28 10.65
CA ALA A 169 20.34 2.90 10.02
C ALA A 169 20.86 1.56 10.56
N GLY A 170 21.17 0.62 9.65
CA GLY A 170 21.66 -0.72 9.97
C GLY A 170 20.62 -1.75 10.42
N ALA A 171 19.34 -1.37 10.62
CA ALA A 171 18.32 -2.25 11.19
C ALA A 171 17.96 -3.47 10.32
N LEU A 172 18.13 -3.39 8.99
CA LEU A 172 17.90 -4.52 8.09
C LEU A 172 19.08 -5.50 8.06
N GLY A 173 20.23 -5.09 8.60
CA GLY A 173 21.48 -5.84 8.63
C GLY A 173 22.50 -5.35 7.60
N ALA A 174 23.76 -5.77 7.76
CA ALA A 174 24.87 -5.40 6.87
C ALA A 174 25.09 -3.88 6.69
N GLY A 175 24.71 -3.06 7.69
CA GLY A 175 24.80 -1.60 7.60
C GLY A 175 23.69 -0.96 6.75
N VAL A 176 22.59 -1.68 6.50
CA VAL A 176 21.46 -1.24 5.69
C VAL A 176 20.22 -0.97 6.57
N PRO A 177 19.46 0.12 6.35
CA PRO A 177 19.80 1.25 5.48
C PRO A 177 21.05 2.01 5.99
N ALA A 178 21.71 2.78 5.13
CA ALA A 178 22.89 3.58 5.49
C ALA A 178 22.54 4.78 6.39
N THR A 179 21.33 5.31 6.23
CA THR A 179 20.71 6.33 7.08
C THR A 179 19.27 5.94 7.38
N ASP A 180 18.65 6.51 8.42
CA ASP A 180 17.25 6.22 8.75
C ASP A 180 16.34 6.39 7.52
N LEU A 181 15.49 5.40 7.27
CA LEU A 181 14.56 5.36 6.14
C LEU A 181 13.13 5.45 6.66
N LEU A 182 12.36 6.40 6.15
CA LEU A 182 10.95 6.61 6.49
C LEU A 182 10.08 6.27 5.28
N VAL A 183 9.19 5.30 5.45
CA VAL A 183 8.32 4.80 4.38
C VAL A 183 6.90 4.59 4.89
N SER A 184 5.92 4.55 3.97
CA SER A 184 4.55 4.23 4.34
C SER A 184 4.46 2.79 4.89
N PRO A 185 3.47 2.47 5.74
CA PRO A 185 3.38 1.14 6.38
C PRO A 185 3.38 -0.06 5.45
N GLN A 186 2.80 0.08 4.25
CA GLN A 186 2.74 -1.00 3.25
C GLN A 186 3.93 -1.04 2.30
N HIS A 187 4.77 -0.01 2.32
CA HIS A 187 5.97 0.03 1.50
C HIS A 187 6.88 -1.16 1.82
N ARG A 188 7.31 -1.86 0.78
CA ARG A 188 8.07 -3.09 0.92
C ARG A 188 9.56 -2.88 0.81
N VAL A 189 10.27 -3.54 1.71
CA VAL A 189 11.73 -3.65 1.69
C VAL A 189 12.13 -5.04 1.18
N LEU A 190 13.24 -5.11 0.46
CA LEU A 190 13.80 -6.37 0.00
C LEU A 190 14.39 -7.12 1.21
N VAL A 191 13.91 -8.35 1.43
CA VAL A 191 14.50 -9.30 2.37
C VAL A 191 15.22 -10.36 1.56
N ARG A 192 16.53 -10.48 1.79
CA ARG A 192 17.40 -11.48 1.13
C ARG A 192 18.04 -12.37 2.19
N SER A 193 17.50 -13.57 2.36
CA SER A 193 17.95 -14.49 3.41
C SER A 193 17.68 -15.96 3.09
N THR A 194 18.46 -16.84 3.73
CA THR A 194 18.20 -18.29 3.71
C THR A 194 16.85 -18.67 4.35
N ILE A 195 16.33 -17.82 5.25
CA ILE A 195 15.00 -18.02 5.86
C ILE A 195 13.91 -17.73 4.82
N ALA A 196 14.06 -16.67 4.01
CA ALA A 196 13.16 -16.36 2.90
C ALA A 196 13.13 -17.52 1.88
N GLN A 197 14.31 -18.02 1.46
CA GLN A 197 14.41 -19.18 0.57
C GLN A 197 13.62 -20.38 1.09
N ARG A 198 13.79 -20.73 2.37
CA ARG A 198 13.10 -21.89 2.96
C ARG A 198 11.60 -21.68 3.14
N MET A 199 11.13 -20.44 3.23
CA MET A 199 9.71 -20.13 3.47
C MET A 199 8.92 -19.93 2.19
N PHE A 200 9.55 -19.39 1.16
CA PHE A 200 8.89 -18.89 -0.05
C PHE A 200 9.42 -19.53 -1.33
N ASP A 201 10.39 -20.44 -1.21
CA ASP A 201 11.15 -20.99 -2.33
C ASP A 201 11.80 -19.91 -3.22
N ALA A 202 12.06 -18.74 -2.63
CA ALA A 202 12.65 -17.58 -3.27
C ALA A 202 13.71 -16.96 -2.36
N PRO A 203 14.92 -16.65 -2.86
CA PRO A 203 16.00 -16.11 -2.04
C PRO A 203 15.74 -14.65 -1.62
N GLU A 204 14.88 -13.96 -2.36
CA GLU A 204 14.52 -12.56 -2.21
C GLU A 204 12.99 -12.42 -2.22
N VAL A 205 12.45 -11.65 -1.28
CA VAL A 205 11.03 -11.30 -1.20
C VAL A 205 10.86 -9.85 -0.78
N LEU A 206 9.74 -9.22 -1.17
CA LEU A 206 9.41 -7.85 -0.77
C LEU A 206 8.42 -7.85 0.39
N VAL A 207 8.85 -7.35 1.55
CA VAL A 207 8.09 -7.41 2.80
C VAL A 207 7.67 -6.02 3.25
N ALA A 208 6.36 -5.83 3.49
CA ALA A 208 5.81 -4.57 3.96
C ALA A 208 6.40 -4.16 5.32
N ALA A 209 6.83 -2.91 5.43
CA ALA A 209 7.54 -2.39 6.60
C ALA A 209 6.77 -2.59 7.92
N LYS A 210 5.44 -2.43 7.92
CA LYS A 210 4.59 -2.66 9.11
C LYS A 210 4.68 -4.08 9.67
N GLN A 211 5.01 -5.07 8.83
CA GLN A 211 5.12 -6.48 9.26
C GLN A 211 6.45 -6.74 9.99
N LEU A 212 7.36 -5.76 10.00
CA LEU A 212 8.70 -5.83 10.58
C LEU A 212 8.83 -5.10 11.93
N LEU A 213 7.76 -4.48 12.44
CA LEU A 213 7.73 -3.68 13.68
C LEU A 213 8.24 -4.40 14.95
N MET A 214 8.34 -5.73 14.93
CA MET A 214 8.88 -6.51 16.05
C MET A 214 10.42 -6.61 16.05
N LEU A 215 11.07 -6.17 14.97
CA LEU A 215 12.52 -6.15 14.87
C LEU A 215 13.09 -4.89 15.51
N ASP A 216 14.24 -5.04 16.15
CA ASP A 216 14.94 -3.90 16.76
C ASP A 216 15.32 -2.86 15.69
N GLY A 217 15.18 -1.58 16.03
CA GLY A 217 15.41 -0.47 15.11
C GLY A 217 14.31 -0.20 14.08
N ILE A 218 13.16 -0.88 14.14
CA ILE A 218 12.00 -0.62 13.27
C ILE A 218 10.79 -0.21 14.11
N ASP A 219 10.30 1.02 13.93
CA ASP A 219 9.21 1.58 14.74
C ASP A 219 8.26 2.49 13.93
N ILE A 220 7.11 2.80 14.51
CA ILE A 220 6.20 3.82 13.96
C ILE A 220 6.77 5.20 14.33
N ALA A 221 6.94 6.08 13.34
CA ALA A 221 7.42 7.45 13.51
C ALA A 221 6.33 8.35 14.11
N ALA A 222 6.03 8.16 15.41
CA ALA A 222 5.00 8.89 16.14
C ALA A 222 5.38 10.36 16.43
N ASP A 223 6.67 10.69 16.33
CA ASP A 223 7.26 12.00 16.55
C ASP A 223 7.11 12.97 15.37
N LEU A 224 6.57 12.52 14.24
CA LEU A 224 6.34 13.37 13.07
C LEU A 224 4.95 14.03 13.13
N ASP A 225 4.93 15.36 12.97
CA ASP A 225 3.71 16.16 12.92
C ASP A 225 3.17 16.36 11.50
N ARG A 226 3.99 16.16 10.48
CA ARG A 226 3.61 16.24 9.07
C ARG A 226 4.45 15.26 8.26
N VAL A 227 3.85 14.70 7.21
CA VAL A 227 4.52 13.79 6.30
C VAL A 227 4.17 14.16 4.87
N ASP A 228 5.18 14.24 4.02
CA ASP A 228 5.05 14.35 2.57
C ASP A 228 5.49 13.01 1.97
N TYR A 229 4.56 12.31 1.31
CA TYR A 229 4.75 10.98 0.73
C TYR A 229 4.90 11.06 -0.79
N PHE A 230 5.76 10.21 -1.37
CA PHE A 230 6.06 10.16 -2.79
C PHE A 230 6.01 8.73 -3.33
N HIS A 231 5.42 8.56 -4.52
CA HIS A 231 5.34 7.30 -5.25
C HIS A 231 6.21 7.37 -6.49
N LEU A 232 7.02 6.34 -6.75
CA LEU A 232 7.83 6.25 -7.96
C LEU A 232 7.28 5.15 -8.87
N LEU A 233 6.89 5.48 -10.09
CA LEU A 233 6.39 4.50 -11.06
C LEU A 233 7.34 4.40 -12.25
N PHE A 234 7.64 3.17 -12.65
CA PHE A 234 8.43 2.83 -13.84
C PHE A 234 7.58 1.99 -14.81
N ASP A 235 8.17 1.58 -15.94
CA ASP A 235 7.50 0.67 -16.89
C ASP A 235 7.21 -0.72 -16.27
N ARG A 236 7.96 -1.08 -15.23
CA ARG A 236 7.83 -2.33 -14.48
C ARG A 236 7.85 -2.00 -13.00
N HIS A 237 7.45 -2.98 -12.19
CA HIS A 237 7.78 -2.95 -10.79
C HIS A 237 9.30 -3.15 -10.66
N GLU A 238 9.97 -2.16 -10.09
CA GLU A 238 11.42 -2.16 -9.92
C GLU A 238 11.79 -2.23 -8.43
N VAL A 239 12.97 -2.77 -8.14
CA VAL A 239 13.62 -2.60 -6.84
C VAL A 239 14.62 -1.46 -6.96
N VAL A 240 14.41 -0.39 -6.21
CA VAL A 240 15.24 0.81 -6.16
C VAL A 240 16.13 0.82 -4.91
N ILE A 241 17.13 1.68 -4.89
CA ILE A 241 17.99 1.88 -3.71
C ILE A 241 17.60 3.20 -3.05
N SER A 242 17.04 3.12 -1.84
CA SER A 242 16.58 4.24 -1.03
C SER A 242 17.32 4.29 0.32
N ASN A 243 18.05 5.36 0.61
CA ASN A 243 18.94 5.49 1.77
C ASN A 243 19.89 4.28 1.92
N GLY A 244 20.34 3.71 0.78
CA GLY A 244 21.18 2.52 0.74
C GLY A 244 20.46 1.17 0.98
N ALA A 245 19.15 1.18 1.25
CA ALA A 245 18.32 -0.03 1.31
C ALA A 245 17.60 -0.31 0.01
N GLU A 246 17.38 -1.58 -0.28
CA GLU A 246 16.64 -2.03 -1.45
C GLU A 246 15.14 -2.06 -1.14
N THR A 247 14.35 -1.29 -1.90
CA THR A 247 12.91 -1.08 -1.68
C THR A 247 12.14 -1.15 -2.98
N GLU A 248 10.83 -1.33 -2.89
CA GLU A 248 9.98 -1.36 -4.08
C GLU A 248 9.73 0.03 -4.68
N SER A 249 9.59 0.08 -6.00
CA SER A 249 8.81 1.13 -6.66
C SER A 249 7.31 0.87 -6.50
N LEU A 250 6.46 1.80 -6.94
CA LEU A 250 5.02 1.58 -7.01
C LEU A 250 4.72 0.35 -7.90
N TYR A 251 4.22 -0.71 -7.29
CA TYR A 251 3.58 -1.80 -7.99
C TYR A 251 2.15 -1.39 -8.35
N ALA A 252 1.91 -1.03 -9.62
CA ALA A 252 0.61 -0.58 -10.11
C ALA A 252 -0.41 -1.73 -10.27
N GLY A 253 -0.45 -2.67 -9.31
CA GLY A 253 -1.53 -3.64 -9.20
C GLY A 253 -2.87 -2.95 -8.88
N PRO A 254 -4.00 -3.66 -9.07
CA PRO A 254 -5.33 -3.09 -8.81
C PRO A 254 -5.43 -2.41 -7.44
N GLU A 255 -5.00 -3.07 -6.36
CA GLU A 255 -5.00 -2.50 -5.00
C GLU A 255 -4.30 -1.15 -4.88
N ALA A 256 -3.10 -1.00 -5.47
CA ALA A 256 -2.32 0.22 -5.38
C ALA A 256 -2.98 1.36 -6.16
N LEU A 257 -3.52 1.08 -7.35
CA LEU A 257 -4.24 2.08 -8.16
C LEU A 257 -5.48 2.60 -7.42
N HIS A 258 -6.28 1.71 -6.82
CA HIS A 258 -7.47 2.10 -6.06
C HIS A 258 -7.18 2.97 -4.83
N SER A 259 -5.96 2.88 -4.29
CA SER A 259 -5.53 3.68 -3.13
C SER A 259 -5.03 5.08 -3.50
N LEU A 260 -4.78 5.33 -4.79
CA LEU A 260 -4.40 6.65 -5.30
C LEU A 260 -5.64 7.52 -5.50
N GLY A 261 -5.46 8.84 -5.49
CA GLY A 261 -6.54 9.74 -5.90
C GLY A 261 -6.87 9.58 -7.38
N ARG A 262 -8.07 10.04 -7.78
CA ARG A 262 -8.55 9.92 -9.16
C ARG A 262 -7.64 10.63 -10.17
N VAL A 263 -7.08 11.78 -9.81
CA VAL A 263 -6.19 12.55 -10.69
C VAL A 263 -4.91 11.74 -10.94
N GLU A 264 -4.31 11.20 -9.89
CA GLU A 264 -3.12 10.36 -9.97
C GLU A 264 -3.38 9.09 -10.79
N MET A 265 -4.54 8.44 -10.59
CA MET A 265 -4.95 7.30 -11.40
C MET A 265 -5.08 7.65 -12.89
N GLU A 266 -5.74 8.76 -13.23
CA GLU A 266 -5.92 9.19 -14.62
C GLU A 266 -4.58 9.51 -15.32
N GLU A 267 -3.64 10.13 -14.60
CA GLU A 267 -2.28 10.35 -15.08
C GLU A 267 -1.53 9.04 -15.33
N ILE A 268 -1.57 8.10 -14.38
CA ILE A 268 -0.94 6.78 -14.53
C ILE A 268 -1.55 6.04 -15.72
N PHE A 269 -2.87 6.06 -15.88
CA PHE A 269 -3.52 5.42 -17.02
C PHE A 269 -3.22 6.09 -18.36
N ALA A 270 -2.92 7.38 -18.39
CA ALA A 270 -2.47 8.05 -19.61
C ALA A 270 -1.05 7.61 -19.99
N LEU A 271 -0.18 7.38 -19.00
CA LEU A 271 1.21 6.95 -19.18
C LEU A 271 1.36 5.46 -19.46
N ALA A 272 0.52 4.63 -18.85
CA ALA A 272 0.49 3.18 -19.01
C ALA A 272 -0.95 2.68 -19.32
N PRO A 273 -1.43 2.86 -20.57
CA PRO A 273 -2.81 2.53 -20.95
C PRO A 273 -3.20 1.07 -20.73
N ALA A 274 -2.23 0.14 -20.74
CA ALA A 274 -2.46 -1.27 -20.47
C ALA A 274 -3.03 -1.52 -19.06
N LEU A 275 -2.76 -0.64 -18.07
CA LEU A 275 -3.32 -0.74 -16.73
C LEU A 275 -4.84 -0.54 -16.68
N ARG A 276 -5.45 0.01 -17.75
CA ARG A 276 -6.92 0.11 -17.87
C ARG A 276 -7.59 -1.23 -18.20
N ASP A 277 -6.84 -2.19 -18.71
CA ASP A 277 -7.36 -3.51 -19.03
C ASP A 277 -7.51 -4.32 -17.73
N PRO A 278 -8.73 -4.71 -17.33
CA PRO A 278 -8.96 -5.53 -16.14
C PRO A 278 -8.25 -6.89 -16.17
N GLY A 279 -7.86 -7.37 -17.36
CA GLY A 279 -7.08 -8.60 -17.55
C GLY A 279 -5.57 -8.41 -17.43
N PHE A 280 -5.07 -7.17 -17.46
CA PHE A 280 -3.64 -6.90 -17.32
C PHE A 280 -3.18 -7.20 -15.89
N ARG A 281 -2.07 -7.92 -15.78
CA ARG A 281 -1.43 -8.23 -14.50
C ARG A 281 -0.01 -7.67 -14.56
N PRO A 282 0.29 -6.55 -13.86
CA PRO A 282 1.65 -6.08 -13.78
C PRO A 282 2.53 -7.15 -13.13
N GLN A 283 3.75 -7.27 -13.60
CA GLN A 283 4.70 -8.24 -13.08
C GLN A 283 5.32 -7.68 -11.79
N GLU A 284 5.29 -8.48 -10.72
CA GLU A 284 6.00 -8.16 -9.48
C GLU A 284 7.53 -8.31 -9.65
N ALA A 285 8.31 -7.40 -9.06
CA ALA A 285 9.77 -7.49 -9.10
C ALA A 285 10.27 -8.74 -8.34
N ARG A 286 9.62 -9.06 -7.23
CA ARG A 286 9.86 -10.22 -6.37
C ARG A 286 8.53 -10.68 -5.77
N PRO A 287 8.45 -11.92 -5.25
CA PRO A 287 7.27 -12.37 -4.55
C PRO A 287 6.88 -11.42 -3.41
N LEU A 288 5.57 -11.19 -3.28
CA LEU A 288 4.97 -10.35 -2.24
C LEU A 288 4.27 -11.23 -1.19
N PRO A 289 4.93 -11.68 -0.11
CA PRO A 289 4.28 -12.52 0.90
C PRO A 289 3.12 -11.78 1.57
N SER A 290 2.05 -12.53 1.87
CA SER A 290 0.96 -12.01 2.70
C SER A 290 1.46 -11.56 4.07
N GLY A 291 0.74 -10.63 4.71
CA GLY A 291 1.14 -10.06 6.00
C GLY A 291 1.43 -11.12 7.08
N ARG A 292 0.62 -12.19 7.14
CA ARG A 292 0.84 -13.33 8.07
C ARG A 292 2.17 -14.04 7.80
N LYS A 293 2.45 -14.33 6.53
CA LYS A 293 3.68 -15.00 6.11
C LYS A 293 4.91 -14.12 6.37
N ALA A 294 4.80 -12.82 6.09
CA ALA A 294 5.83 -11.82 6.39
C ALA A 294 6.12 -11.67 7.89
N ARG A 295 5.09 -11.60 8.75
CA ARG A 295 5.27 -11.59 10.21
C ARG A 295 5.98 -12.85 10.71
N LYS A 296 5.60 -14.02 10.19
CA LYS A 296 6.28 -15.28 10.52
C LYS A 296 7.74 -15.30 10.07
N LEU A 297 8.06 -14.66 8.93
CA LEU A 297 9.44 -14.47 8.49
C LEU A 297 10.21 -13.62 9.51
N ALA A 298 9.68 -12.46 9.91
CA ALA A 298 10.30 -11.59 10.92
C ALA A 298 10.54 -12.33 12.25
N MET A 299 9.55 -13.09 12.75
CA MET A 299 9.70 -13.90 13.97
C MET A 299 10.85 -14.92 13.87
N ARG A 300 11.01 -15.57 12.70
CA ARG A 300 12.12 -16.51 12.49
C ARG A 300 13.47 -15.82 12.44
N HIS A 301 13.55 -14.63 11.87
CA HIS A 301 14.78 -13.83 11.90
C HIS A 301 15.19 -13.47 13.33
N ILE A 302 14.24 -13.09 14.19
CA ILE A 302 14.46 -12.88 15.63
C ILE A 302 14.94 -14.17 16.31
N GLN A 303 14.18 -15.26 16.14
CA GLN A 303 14.47 -16.55 16.78
C GLN A 303 15.86 -17.09 16.45
N HIS A 304 16.30 -16.88 15.21
CA HIS A 304 17.59 -17.38 14.73
C HIS A 304 18.71 -16.33 14.76
N GLN A 305 18.43 -15.11 15.23
CA GLN A 305 19.38 -13.98 15.27
C GLN A 305 20.06 -13.75 13.92
N ARG A 306 19.28 -13.74 12.84
CA ARG A 306 19.77 -13.52 11.47
C ARG A 306 19.27 -12.18 10.93
N PRO A 307 20.13 -11.38 10.27
CA PRO A 307 19.69 -10.14 9.62
C PRO A 307 18.70 -10.43 8.47
N LEU A 308 17.86 -9.45 8.14
CA LEU A 308 16.93 -9.54 7.00
C LEU A 308 17.66 -9.50 5.66
N VAL A 309 18.74 -8.73 5.59
CA VAL A 309 19.59 -8.60 4.39
C VAL A 309 20.96 -9.20 4.68
N MET A 310 21.31 -10.24 3.93
CA MET A 310 22.64 -10.85 3.96
C MET A 310 23.55 -10.19 2.91
N ALA A 311 24.79 -9.88 3.29
CA ALA A 311 25.75 -9.16 2.45
C ALA A 311 26.21 -9.96 1.21
N ASN A 312 26.12 -11.29 1.23
CA ASN A 312 26.40 -12.18 0.10
C ASN A 312 25.66 -13.51 0.30
N MET A 313 24.81 -13.91 -0.63
CA MET A 313 24.33 -15.30 -0.76
C MET A 313 25.03 -15.89 -1.99
N HIS A 314 26.04 -16.74 -1.75
CA HIS A 314 26.70 -17.53 -2.79
C HIS A 314 25.90 -18.78 -3.10
#